data_AF-A0A2E9UBC1-F1
#
_entry.id   AF-A0A2E9UBC1-F1
#
_cell.length_a   1.000
_cell.length_b   1.000
_cell.length_c   1.000
_cell.angle_alpha   90.00
_cell.angle_beta   90.00
_cell.angle_gamma   90.00
#
_symmetry.space_group_name_H-M   'P 1'
#
loop_
_entity.id
_entity.type
_entity.pdbx_description
1 polymer ?
#
loop_
_entity_poly.entity_id
_entity_poly.type
_entity_poly.pdbx_seq_one_letter_code
_entity_poly.pdbx_strand_id
1 'polypeptide(L)'
;MLFLRIKRYLSSLFLPILLVLFLLYISYHTFIGDSGLSKNAVLKSELDELQADLVLVREQRLLLEKHISLLEKNIDADMLQEKAKKILYYAHPDEIIIIK
;
A
#
# COMPACT_ATOMS: atom_id res chain seq x y z
N MET A 1 43.48 -42.11 36.92
CA MET A 1 42.00 -42.17 37.05
C MET A 1 41.29 -40.81 36.95
N LEU A 2 41.93 -39.67 37.22
CA LEU A 2 41.28 -38.33 37.16
C LEU A 2 40.88 -37.90 35.73
N PHE A 3 41.74 -38.14 34.74
CA PHE A 3 41.49 -37.79 33.32
C PHE A 3 40.27 -38.50 32.71
N LEU A 4 40.01 -39.74 33.09
CA LEU A 4 38.84 -40.50 32.60
C LEU A 4 37.52 -39.95 33.16
N ARG A 5 37.53 -39.40 34.39
CA ARG A 5 36.37 -38.73 34.97
C ARG A 5 36.09 -37.40 34.27
N ILE A 6 37.10 -36.57 34.04
CA ILE A 6 36.95 -35.28 33.34
C ILE A 6 36.43 -35.47 31.91
N LYS A 7 36.96 -36.45 31.18
CA LYS A 7 36.52 -36.76 29.81
C LYS A 7 35.03 -37.17 29.75
N ARG A 8 34.54 -37.91 30.76
CA ARG A 8 33.13 -38.32 30.87
C ARG A 8 32.20 -37.17 31.25
N TYR A 9 32.66 -36.22 32.07
CA TYR A 9 31.92 -35.00 32.38
C TYR A 9 31.87 -34.04 31.18
N LEU A 10 32.99 -33.84 30.47
CA LEU A 10 33.03 -33.02 29.25
C LEU A 10 32.13 -33.60 28.15
N SER A 11 32.10 -34.93 27.96
CA SER A 11 31.20 -35.55 26.98
C SER A 11 29.72 -35.42 27.36
N SER A 12 29.41 -35.40 28.65
CA SER A 12 28.04 -35.20 29.15
C SER A 12 27.56 -33.75 29.03
N LEU A 13 28.48 -32.79 29.01
CA LEU A 13 28.17 -31.36 28.89
C LEU A 13 28.09 -30.88 27.45
N PHE A 14 28.56 -31.68 26.48
CA PHE A 14 28.49 -31.32 25.07
C PHE A 14 27.05 -31.10 24.58
N LEU A 15 26.14 -32.01 24.94
CA LEU A 15 24.74 -31.93 24.54
C LEU A 15 24.00 -30.69 25.10
N PRO A 16 24.06 -30.36 26.41
CA PRO A 16 23.41 -29.15 26.92
C PRO A 16 24.05 -27.87 26.38
N ILE A 17 25.37 -27.83 26.17
CA ILE A 17 26.04 -26.65 25.57
C ILE A 17 25.58 -26.44 24.13
N LEU A 18 25.52 -27.51 23.33
CA LEU A 18 25.03 -27.45 21.96
C LEU A 18 23.57 -26.94 21.91
N LEU A 19 22.75 -27.41 22.85
CA LEU A 19 21.35 -27.02 22.93
C LEU A 19 21.18 -25.55 23.32
N VAL A 20 21.98 -25.04 24.27
CA VAL A 20 22.00 -23.62 24.62
C VAL A 20 22.46 -22.76 23.45
N LEU A 21 23.51 -23.16 22.73
CA LEU A 21 23.97 -22.45 21.54
C LEU A 21 22.92 -22.44 20.42
N PHE A 22 22.22 -23.56 20.23
CA PHE A 22 21.13 -23.66 19.27
C PHE A 22 19.96 -22.73 19.64
N LEU A 23 19.56 -22.69 20.91
CA LEU A 23 18.52 -21.79 21.41
C LEU A 23 18.93 -20.32 21.28
N LEU A 24 20.19 -19.98 21.56
CA LEU A 24 20.72 -18.63 21.37
C LEU A 24 20.71 -18.23 19.90
N TYR A 25 21.12 -19.12 19.01
CA TYR A 25 21.10 -18.89 17.57
C TYR A 25 19.68 -18.63 17.05
N ILE A 26 18.72 -19.48 17.41
CA ILE A 26 17.31 -19.28 17.06
C ILE A 26 16.81 -17.96 17.66
N SER A 27 17.04 -17.71 18.95
CA SER A 27 16.58 -16.49 19.62
C SER A 27 17.14 -15.26 18.90
N TYR A 28 18.45 -15.19 18.68
CA TYR A 28 19.10 -14.11 17.95
C TYR A 28 18.49 -13.91 16.55
N HIS A 29 18.35 -14.97 15.76
CA HIS A 29 17.78 -14.88 14.41
C HIS A 29 16.29 -14.55 14.39
N THR A 30 15.51 -14.93 15.41
CA THR A 30 14.09 -14.52 15.52
C THR A 30 13.93 -13.05 15.87
N PHE A 31 14.86 -12.46 16.63
CA PHE A 31 14.84 -11.05 16.99
C PHE A 31 15.49 -10.13 15.94
N ILE A 32 16.55 -10.59 15.24
CA ILE A 32 17.34 -9.80 14.27
C ILE A 32 17.03 -10.12 12.81
N GLY A 33 16.36 -11.24 12.53
CA GLY A 33 15.99 -11.62 11.17
C GLY A 33 14.92 -10.70 10.57
N ASP A 34 15.02 -10.47 9.26
CA ASP A 34 14.06 -9.69 8.47
C ASP A 34 12.60 -10.21 8.57
N SER A 35 12.40 -11.40 9.11
CA SER A 35 11.10 -12.03 9.40
C SER A 35 10.53 -11.69 10.79
N GLY A 36 11.18 -10.80 11.54
CA GLY A 36 10.79 -10.45 12.90
C GLY A 36 9.40 -9.82 12.99
N LEU A 37 8.69 -10.14 14.07
CA LEU A 37 7.36 -9.59 14.42
C LEU A 37 7.27 -8.06 14.26
N SER A 38 8.39 -7.35 14.47
CA SER A 38 8.46 -5.90 14.33
C SER A 38 8.38 -5.40 12.88
N LYS A 39 9.06 -6.04 11.92
CA LYS A 39 8.96 -5.64 10.50
C LYS A 39 7.57 -5.91 9.94
N ASN A 40 6.98 -7.03 10.33
CA ASN A 40 5.60 -7.36 9.97
C ASN A 40 4.60 -6.33 10.54
N ALA A 41 4.84 -5.81 11.74
CA ALA A 41 3.98 -4.78 12.33
C ALA A 41 4.06 -3.45 11.57
N VAL A 42 5.27 -2.99 11.21
CA VAL A 42 5.46 -1.76 10.43
C VAL A 42 4.85 -1.90 9.04
N LEU A 43 5.15 -3.00 8.35
CA LEU A 43 4.64 -3.25 7.00
C LEU A 43 3.10 -3.38 6.99
N LYS A 44 2.53 -3.96 8.05
CA LYS A 44 1.08 -4.04 8.22
C LYS A 44 0.46 -2.66 8.46
N SER A 45 1.12 -1.81 9.26
CA SER A 45 0.68 -0.42 9.45
C SER A 45 0.69 0.37 8.14
N GLU A 46 1.75 0.24 7.34
CA GLU A 46 1.85 0.87 6.01
C GLU A 46 0.76 0.36 5.06
N LEU A 47 0.49 -0.95 5.07
CA LEU A 47 -0.60 -1.54 4.27
C LEU A 47 -1.97 -1.01 4.70
N ASP A 48 -2.24 -0.90 6.00
CA ASP A 48 -3.50 -0.41 6.52
C ASP A 48 -3.73 1.08 6.12
N GLU A 49 -2.68 1.90 6.18
CA GLU A 49 -2.70 3.30 5.73
C GLU A 49 -2.96 3.40 4.22
N LEU A 50 -2.19 2.69 3.41
CA LEU A 50 -2.33 2.73 1.95
C LEU A 50 -3.71 2.21 1.49
N GLN A 51 -4.27 1.25 2.21
CA GLN A 51 -5.59 0.73 1.94
C GLN A 51 -6.70 1.73 2.29
N ALA A 52 -6.52 2.54 3.34
CA ALA A 52 -7.44 3.63 3.65
C ALA A 52 -7.43 4.71 2.54
N ASP A 53 -6.25 5.09 2.06
CA ASP A 53 -6.11 6.04 0.95
C ASP A 53 -6.75 5.52 -0.34
N LEU A 54 -6.56 4.22 -0.63
CA LEU A 54 -7.18 3.58 -1.79
C LEU A 54 -8.71 3.69 -1.73
N VAL A 55 -9.30 3.43 -0.56
CA VAL A 55 -10.77 3.57 -0.38
C VAL A 55 -11.22 4.99 -0.66
N LEU A 56 -10.52 6.01 -0.14
CA LEU A 56 -10.86 7.42 -0.37
C LEU A 56 -10.80 7.80 -1.84
N VAL A 57 -9.71 7.44 -2.53
CA VAL A 57 -9.55 7.76 -3.96
C VAL A 57 -10.58 6.99 -4.81
N ARG A 58 -10.91 5.76 -4.43
CA ARG A 58 -11.92 4.96 -5.13
C ARG A 58 -13.32 5.54 -4.99
N GLU A 59 -13.69 6.02 -3.81
CA GLU A 59 -14.94 6.75 -3.56
C GLU A 59 -15.02 8.00 -4.45
N GLN A 60 -13.96 8.80 -4.50
CA GLN A 60 -13.89 10.00 -5.36
C GLN A 60 -14.06 9.64 -6.84
N ARG A 61 -13.38 8.58 -7.31
CA ARG A 61 -13.51 8.08 -8.68
C ARG A 61 -14.96 7.68 -8.97
N LEU A 62 -15.61 6.93 -8.09
CA LEU A 62 -17.00 6.47 -8.30
C LEU A 62 -17.99 7.65 -8.34
N LEU A 63 -17.80 8.67 -7.51
CA LEU A 63 -18.60 9.89 -7.55
C LEU A 63 -18.43 10.63 -8.88
N LEU A 64 -17.19 10.74 -9.37
CA LEU A 64 -16.89 11.40 -10.64
C LEU A 64 -17.46 10.60 -11.82
N GLU A 65 -17.33 9.28 -11.81
CA GLU A 65 -17.92 8.40 -12.81
C GLU A 65 -19.44 8.48 -12.84
N LYS A 66 -20.08 8.56 -11.66
CA LYS A 66 -21.52 8.81 -11.58
C LYS A 66 -21.87 10.16 -12.21
N HIS A 67 -21.12 11.21 -11.93
CA HIS A 67 -21.35 12.54 -12.51
C HIS A 67 -21.20 12.53 -14.04
N ILE A 68 -20.13 11.90 -14.54
CA ILE A 68 -19.90 11.74 -15.98
C ILE A 68 -21.03 10.94 -16.63
N SER A 69 -21.47 9.83 -16.02
CA SER A 69 -22.56 9.02 -16.59
C SER A 69 -23.89 9.79 -16.65
N LEU A 70 -24.15 10.71 -15.71
CA LEU A 70 -25.31 11.59 -15.74
C LEU A 70 -25.21 12.63 -16.85
N LEU A 71 -24.01 13.16 -17.11
CA LEU A 71 -23.73 14.08 -18.20
C LEU A 71 -23.88 13.38 -19.56
N GLU A 72 -23.29 12.20 -19.76
CA GLU A 72 -23.40 11.45 -21.02
C GLU A 72 -24.85 11.15 -21.41
N LYS A 73 -25.73 10.91 -20.44
CA LYS A 73 -27.13 10.57 -20.70
C LYS A 73 -28.04 11.77 -20.95
N ASN A 74 -27.71 12.95 -20.43
CA ASN A 74 -28.58 14.13 -20.43
C ASN A 74 -27.90 15.38 -21.00
N ILE A 75 -26.78 15.24 -21.69
CA ILE A 75 -26.15 16.36 -22.38
C ILE A 75 -27.02 16.76 -23.57
N ASP A 76 -27.59 17.96 -23.48
CA ASP A 76 -28.28 18.60 -24.59
C ASP A 76 -27.24 19.15 -25.58
N ALA A 77 -27.50 19.01 -26.88
CA ALA A 77 -26.62 19.49 -27.95
C ALA A 77 -26.42 21.01 -27.86
N ASP A 78 -27.46 21.75 -27.50
CA ASP A 78 -27.39 23.19 -27.30
C ASP A 78 -26.45 23.56 -26.15
N MET A 79 -26.44 22.76 -25.07
CA MET A 79 -25.57 23.00 -23.92
C MET A 79 -24.09 22.73 -24.26
N LEU A 80 -23.81 21.74 -25.12
CA LEU A 80 -22.46 21.52 -25.67
C LEU A 80 -22.02 22.68 -26.56
N GLN A 81 -22.92 23.20 -27.38
CA GLN A 81 -22.64 24.31 -28.30
C GLN A 81 -22.31 25.58 -27.52
N GLU A 82 -23.04 25.89 -26.45
CA GLU A 82 -22.74 26.99 -25.54
C GLU A 82 -21.41 26.82 -24.79
N LYS A 83 -21.08 25.59 -24.36
CA LYS A 83 -19.79 25.29 -23.73
C LYS A 83 -18.63 25.45 -24.73
N ALA A 84 -18.80 25.00 -25.97
CA ALA A 84 -17.81 25.16 -27.03
C ALA A 84 -17.57 26.64 -27.34
N LYS A 85 -18.63 27.45 -27.42
CA LYS A 85 -18.52 28.91 -27.58
C LYS A 85 -17.73 29.56 -26.45
N LYS A 86 -18.00 29.19 -25.18
CA LYS A 86 -17.34 29.79 -24.02
C LYS A 86 -15.91 29.33 -23.78
N ILE A 87 -15.63 28.04 -24.00
CA ILE A 87 -14.32 27.43 -23.67
C ILE A 87 -13.36 27.51 -24.84
N LEU A 88 -13.86 27.24 -26.06
CA LEU A 88 -13.04 27.17 -27.26
C LEU A 88 -13.08 28.46 -28.07
N TYR A 89 -13.83 29.48 -27.61
CA TYR A 89 -14.08 30.73 -28.33
C TYR A 89 -14.57 30.49 -29.77
N TYR A 90 -15.29 29.38 -29.96
CA TYR A 90 -15.81 28.97 -31.24
C TYR A 90 -17.10 29.75 -31.55
N ALA A 91 -17.25 30.24 -32.77
CA ALA A 91 -18.49 30.84 -33.26
C ALA A 91 -18.75 30.30 -34.67
N HIS A 92 -20.02 30.01 -35.00
CA HIS A 92 -20.36 29.59 -36.35
C HIS A 92 -20.18 30.77 -37.33
N PRO A 93 -19.75 30.55 -38.59
CA PRO A 93 -19.59 31.61 -39.58
C PRO A 93 -20.82 32.51 -39.79
N ASP A 94 -22.01 31.99 -39.49
CA ASP A 94 -23.30 32.67 -39.67
C ASP A 94 -23.86 33.25 -38.35
N GLU A 95 -23.12 33.20 -37.25
CA GLU A 95 -23.57 33.71 -35.94
C GLU A 95 -23.17 35.17 -35.72
N ILE A 96 -24.12 35.96 -35.19
CA ILE A 96 -23.91 37.37 -34.85
C ILE A 96 -23.41 37.47 -33.41
N ILE A 97 -22.17 37.94 -33.21
CA ILE A 97 -21.59 38.19 -31.89
C ILE A 97 -21.90 39.64 -31.48
N ILE A 98 -22.69 39.81 -30.42
CA ILE A 98 -22.95 41.14 -29.83
C ILE A 98 -21.99 41.32 -28.65
N ILE A 99 -21.00 42.19 -28.82
CA ILE A 99 -20.09 42.61 -27.76
C ILE A 99 -20.68 43.87 -27.13
N LYS A 100 -20.82 43.88 -25.80
CA LYS A 100 -21.27 45.05 -25.04
C LYS A 100 -20.09 45.87 -24.57
#